data_AF-A0A956GX34-F1
#
_entry.id   AF-A0A956GX34-F1
#
_cell.length_a   1.000
_cell.length_b   1.000
_cell.length_c   1.000
_cell.angle_alpha   90.00
_cell.angle_beta   90.00
_cell.angle_gamma   90.00
#
_symmetry.space_group_name_H-M   'P 1'
#
loop_
_entity.id
_entity.type
_entity.pdbx_description
1 polymer ?
#
loop_
_entity_poly.entity_id
_entity_poly.type
_entity_poly.pdbx_seq_one_letter_code
_entity_poly.pdbx_strand_id
1 'polypeptide(L)'
;MDAAAETRAYADEVMRTAGAGLDAAGRALLEEDLRSPCTEEIAVFRAFARLVDEGAHGFVVIDTAPTGHTLLLLDAAEAYHRDVLRTRGEAPDEVRRLLPRLRDPAFTRVLLVTLPEATPVHEAAQLQRDLARAEITPFAWVVNQSLVPLAVTDPVLVRRRAAEPRFHDEVRALASRVVVVPWVDDATPPWAEPGDRRVAAAAEAAA
;
A
#
# COMPACT_ATOMS: atom_id res chain seq x y z
N MET A 1 4.71 4.75 10.30
CA MET A 1 3.91 4.03 11.31
C MET A 1 4.80 2.98 11.95
N ASP A 2 4.96 3.00 13.26
CA ASP A 2 5.71 1.97 14.01
C ASP A 2 4.73 0.94 14.54
N ALA A 3 4.75 -0.27 13.97
CA ALA A 3 3.82 -1.35 14.31
C ALA A 3 3.86 -1.68 15.82
N ALA A 4 5.05 -1.72 16.43
CA ALA A 4 5.18 -2.03 17.84
C ALA A 4 4.59 -0.93 18.73
N ALA A 5 4.69 0.34 18.32
CA ALA A 5 4.06 1.45 19.02
C ALA A 5 2.52 1.41 18.91
N GLU A 6 1.99 1.15 17.72
CA GLU A 6 0.54 1.05 17.49
C GLU A 6 -0.07 -0.13 18.29
N THR A 7 0.59 -1.28 18.32
CA THR A 7 0.15 -2.45 19.10
C THR A 7 0.11 -2.16 20.59
N ARG A 8 1.13 -1.48 21.14
CA ARG A 8 1.12 -1.06 22.55
C ARG A 8 -0.02 -0.09 22.84
N ALA A 9 -0.21 0.92 22.00
CA ALA A 9 -1.28 1.91 22.18
C ALA A 9 -2.67 1.26 22.15
N TYR A 10 -2.89 0.29 21.24
CA TYR A 10 -4.11 -0.49 21.16
C TYR A 10 -4.32 -1.37 22.41
N ALA A 11 -3.29 -2.09 22.85
CA ALA A 11 -3.36 -2.92 24.05
C ALA A 11 -3.70 -2.08 25.29
N ASP A 12 -3.06 -0.92 25.46
CA ASP A 12 -3.34 0.02 26.55
C ASP A 12 -4.78 0.54 26.51
N GLU A 13 -5.32 0.85 25.32
CA GLU A 13 -6.71 1.27 25.14
C GLU A 13 -7.69 0.16 25.56
N VAL A 14 -7.46 -1.09 25.15
CA VAL A 14 -8.30 -2.24 25.50
C VAL A 14 -8.22 -2.53 27.00
N MET A 15 -7.03 -2.47 27.59
CA MET A 15 -6.84 -2.67 29.03
C MET A 15 -7.50 -1.59 29.89
N ARG A 16 -7.59 -0.36 29.38
CA ARG A 16 -8.29 0.76 30.05
C ARG A 16 -9.80 0.69 29.89
N THR A 17 -10.31 0.09 28.82
CA THR A 17 -11.74 0.03 28.51
C THR A 17 -12.34 -1.31 28.93
N ALA A 18 -12.14 -2.36 28.14
CA ALA A 18 -12.61 -3.71 28.42
C ALA A 18 -12.02 -4.26 29.73
N GLY A 19 -10.77 -3.93 30.04
CA GLY A 19 -10.10 -4.36 31.27
C GLY A 19 -10.51 -3.62 32.56
N ALA A 20 -11.33 -2.58 32.48
CA ALA A 20 -11.73 -1.79 33.66
C ALA A 20 -12.81 -2.48 34.52
N GLY A 21 -13.65 -3.33 33.91
CA GLY A 21 -14.71 -4.06 34.58
C GLY A 21 -14.34 -5.48 35.00
N LEU A 22 -13.12 -5.94 34.71
CA LEU A 22 -12.67 -7.30 34.96
C LEU A 22 -12.01 -7.43 36.33
N ASP A 23 -12.13 -8.61 36.93
CA ASP A 23 -11.38 -8.98 38.12
C ASP A 23 -9.90 -9.26 37.77
N ALA A 24 -9.08 -9.56 38.78
CA ALA A 24 -7.64 -9.76 38.58
C ALA A 24 -7.34 -10.93 37.62
N ALA A 25 -8.13 -12.00 37.69
CA ALA A 25 -7.98 -13.16 36.81
C ALA A 25 -8.39 -12.81 35.36
N GLY A 26 -9.51 -12.11 35.18
CA GLY A 26 -9.97 -11.65 33.87
C GLY A 26 -9.02 -10.64 33.22
N ARG A 27 -8.44 -9.72 33.99
CA ARG A 27 -7.41 -8.80 33.49
C ARG A 27 -6.15 -9.55 33.03
N ALA A 28 -5.70 -10.55 33.78
CA ALA A 28 -4.52 -11.35 33.41
C ALA A 28 -4.75 -12.17 32.13
N LEU A 29 -5.97 -12.72 31.96
CA LEU A 29 -6.35 -13.42 30.73
C LEU A 29 -6.38 -12.47 29.53
N LEU A 30 -6.99 -11.30 29.67
CA LEU A 30 -7.04 -10.28 28.61
C LEU A 30 -5.63 -9.82 28.21
N GLU A 31 -4.71 -9.67 29.16
CA GLU A 31 -3.31 -9.32 28.88
C GLU A 31 -2.56 -10.43 28.13
N GLU A 32 -2.89 -11.70 28.36
CA GLU A 32 -2.37 -12.81 27.55
C GLU A 32 -2.91 -12.77 26.12
N ASP A 33 -4.22 -12.57 25.95
CA ASP A 33 -4.86 -12.49 24.63
C ASP A 33 -4.27 -11.33 23.80
N LEU A 34 -4.01 -10.18 24.44
CA LEU A 34 -3.41 -9.02 23.79
C LEU A 34 -1.95 -9.23 23.35
N ARG A 35 -1.26 -10.26 23.85
CA ARG A 35 0.08 -10.66 23.38
C ARG A 35 0.04 -11.53 22.12
N SER A 36 -1.14 -11.90 21.63
CA SER A 36 -1.33 -12.64 20.37
C SER A 36 -0.93 -11.81 19.15
N PRO A 37 -0.33 -12.42 18.09
CA PRO A 37 -0.06 -11.77 16.81
C PRO A 37 -1.29 -11.13 16.14
N CYS A 38 -2.49 -11.67 16.40
CA CYS A 38 -3.76 -11.10 15.90
C CYS A 38 -3.99 -9.65 16.39
N THR A 39 -3.51 -9.32 17.59
CA THR A 39 -3.63 -7.97 18.17
C THR A 39 -2.79 -6.95 17.39
N GLU A 40 -1.61 -7.36 16.93
CA GLU A 40 -0.75 -6.51 16.11
C GLU A 40 -1.43 -6.18 14.77
N GLU A 41 -2.02 -7.17 14.11
CA GLU A 41 -2.74 -6.98 12.84
C GLU A 41 -3.90 -5.98 13.00
N ILE A 42 -4.70 -6.10 14.06
CA ILE A 42 -5.81 -5.18 14.35
C ILE A 42 -5.28 -3.76 14.65
N ALA A 43 -4.21 -3.64 15.42
CA ALA A 43 -3.65 -2.35 15.79
C ALA A 43 -3.09 -1.61 14.57
N VAL A 44 -2.29 -2.30 13.76
CA VAL A 44 -1.76 -1.80 12.48
C VAL A 44 -2.90 -1.41 11.54
N PHE A 45 -3.95 -2.22 11.49
CA PHE A 45 -5.13 -1.94 10.69
C PHE A 45 -5.88 -0.67 11.14
N ARG A 46 -6.11 -0.48 12.45
CA ARG A 46 -6.72 0.76 12.98
C ARG A 46 -5.86 1.97 12.69
N ALA A 47 -4.53 1.84 12.78
CA ALA A 47 -3.60 2.91 12.46
C ALA A 47 -3.61 3.27 10.97
N PHE A 48 -3.66 2.27 10.09
CA PHE A 48 -3.86 2.47 8.65
C PHE A 48 -5.18 3.17 8.35
N ALA A 49 -6.28 2.78 9.01
CA ALA A 49 -7.58 3.43 8.88
C ALA A 49 -7.51 4.93 9.24
N ARG A 50 -6.81 5.28 10.34
CA ARG A 50 -6.59 6.68 10.73
C ARG A 50 -5.79 7.46 9.69
N LEU A 51 -4.70 6.89 9.17
CA LEU A 51 -3.87 7.53 8.13
C LEU A 51 -4.66 7.80 6.84
N VAL A 52 -5.52 6.87 6.43
CA VAL A 52 -6.43 7.09 5.30
C VAL A 52 -7.49 8.14 5.65
N ASP A 53 -7.91 8.20 6.92
CA ASP A 53 -8.91 9.18 7.36
C ASP A 53 -8.40 10.63 7.26
N GLU A 54 -7.12 10.84 7.58
CA GLU A 54 -6.40 12.12 7.47
C GLU A 54 -6.43 12.72 6.05
N GLY A 55 -6.59 11.89 5.01
CA GLY A 55 -6.76 12.33 3.62
C GLY A 55 -7.99 13.22 3.39
N ALA A 56 -8.94 13.27 4.32
CA ALA A 56 -10.05 14.22 4.26
C ALA A 56 -9.61 15.68 4.48
N HIS A 57 -8.44 15.89 5.07
CA HIS A 57 -7.93 17.20 5.46
C HIS A 57 -6.59 17.55 4.82
N GLY A 58 -6.06 16.69 3.95
CA GLY A 58 -4.78 16.89 3.30
C GLY A 58 -4.44 15.78 2.30
N PHE A 59 -3.21 15.77 1.83
CA PHE A 59 -2.70 14.72 0.95
C PHE A 59 -1.80 13.77 1.75
N VAL A 60 -2.15 12.50 1.77
CA VAL A 60 -1.39 11.44 2.43
C VAL A 60 -0.82 10.51 1.36
N VAL A 61 0.50 10.29 1.40
CA VAL A 61 1.17 9.28 0.56
C VAL A 61 1.54 8.12 1.46
N ILE A 62 1.02 6.93 1.12
CA ILE A 62 1.28 5.71 1.86
C ILE A 62 2.24 4.85 1.04
N ASP A 63 3.48 4.78 1.49
CA ASP A 63 4.48 3.88 0.92
C ASP A 63 4.39 2.52 1.60
N THR A 64 3.90 1.52 0.88
CA THR A 64 3.68 0.17 1.42
C THR A 64 4.94 -0.67 1.24
N ALA A 65 5.31 -1.43 2.28
CA ALA A 65 6.40 -2.39 2.17
C ALA A 65 6.17 -3.38 1.00
N PRO A 66 7.22 -3.87 0.31
CA PRO A 66 7.12 -4.70 -0.90
C PRO A 66 6.59 -6.12 -0.66
N THR A 67 6.08 -6.40 0.54
CA THR A 67 5.62 -7.74 0.93
C THR A 67 4.12 -7.87 0.68
N GLY A 68 3.66 -9.06 0.27
CA GLY A 68 2.24 -9.36 0.00
C GLY A 68 1.24 -9.15 1.15
N HIS A 69 1.68 -8.58 2.28
CA HIS A 69 0.84 -8.18 3.41
C HIS A 69 -0.14 -7.04 3.10
N THR A 70 0.05 -6.31 2.00
CA THR A 70 -0.94 -5.33 1.51
C THR A 70 -2.32 -5.99 1.29
N LEU A 71 -2.33 -7.30 0.98
CA LEU A 71 -3.55 -8.12 0.86
C LEU A 71 -4.10 -8.58 2.20
N LEU A 72 -3.23 -8.93 3.15
CA LEU A 72 -3.63 -9.27 4.52
C LEU A 72 -4.37 -8.11 5.19
N LEU A 73 -3.96 -6.87 4.93
CA LEU A 73 -4.67 -5.69 5.44
C LEU A 73 -6.05 -5.51 4.82
N LEU A 74 -6.27 -5.86 3.55
CA LEU A 74 -7.57 -5.73 2.88
C LEU A 74 -8.52 -6.87 3.24
N ASP A 75 -8.03 -8.11 3.32
CA ASP A 75 -8.82 -9.26 3.77
C ASP A 75 -9.17 -9.13 5.26
N ALA A 76 -8.22 -8.67 6.09
CA ALA A 76 -8.48 -8.32 7.48
C ALA A 76 -9.45 -7.13 7.59
N ALA A 77 -9.35 -6.13 6.70
CA ALA A 77 -10.31 -5.04 6.65
C ALA A 77 -11.72 -5.56 6.40
N GLU A 78 -11.89 -6.46 5.43
CA GLU A 78 -13.19 -7.00 5.07
C GLU A 78 -13.75 -7.90 6.17
N ALA A 79 -12.92 -8.77 6.75
CA ALA A 79 -13.31 -9.61 7.88
C ALA A 79 -13.70 -8.78 9.10
N TYR A 80 -12.88 -7.81 9.49
CA TYR A 80 -13.15 -6.91 10.61
C TYR A 80 -14.37 -6.03 10.31
N HIS A 81 -14.51 -5.48 9.10
CA HIS A 81 -15.68 -4.70 8.70
C HIS A 81 -16.96 -5.53 8.82
N ARG A 82 -16.95 -6.80 8.41
CA ARG A 82 -18.10 -7.70 8.60
C ARG A 82 -18.40 -7.95 10.09
N ASP A 83 -17.40 -8.21 10.91
CA ASP A 83 -17.60 -8.45 12.34
C ASP A 83 -18.09 -7.21 13.09
N VAL A 84 -17.61 -6.04 12.71
CA VAL A 84 -18.07 -4.74 13.19
C VAL A 84 -19.51 -4.45 12.77
N LEU A 85 -19.88 -4.75 11.52
CA LEU A 85 -21.27 -4.58 11.07
C LEU A 85 -22.23 -5.53 11.81
N ARG A 86 -21.75 -6.71 12.21
CA ARG A 86 -22.53 -7.67 13.03
C ARG A 86 -22.65 -7.23 14.49
N THR A 87 -21.63 -6.54 15.01
CA THR A 87 -21.56 -6.08 16.40
C THR A 87 -21.99 -4.61 16.46
N ARG A 88 -23.29 -4.37 16.69
CA ARG A 88 -23.97 -3.05 16.68
C ARG A 88 -23.18 -1.88 17.32
N GLY A 89 -22.23 -1.29 16.60
CA GLY A 89 -21.76 0.08 16.82
C GLY A 89 -20.42 0.30 17.52
N GLU A 90 -19.58 -0.70 17.79
CA GLU A 90 -18.36 -0.50 18.60
C GLU A 90 -17.08 -0.13 17.84
N ALA A 91 -17.03 -0.28 16.51
CA ALA A 91 -15.81 0.11 15.80
C ALA A 91 -15.69 1.62 15.62
N PRO A 92 -14.45 2.14 15.68
CA PRO A 92 -14.14 3.51 15.30
C PRO A 92 -14.61 3.85 13.89
N ASP A 93 -14.94 5.11 13.74
CA ASP A 93 -15.53 5.70 12.55
C ASP A 93 -14.59 5.62 11.34
N GLU A 94 -13.29 5.77 11.57
CA GLU A 94 -12.23 5.67 10.57
C GLU A 94 -12.18 4.28 9.95
N VAL A 95 -12.37 3.23 10.77
CA VAL A 95 -12.37 1.84 10.32
C VAL A 95 -13.58 1.55 9.44
N ARG A 96 -14.75 2.12 9.76
CA ARG A 96 -15.95 1.97 8.94
C ARG A 96 -15.80 2.66 7.58
N ARG A 97 -15.11 3.81 7.56
CA ARG A 97 -14.89 4.60 6.35
C ARG A 97 -13.76 4.08 5.47
N LEU A 98 -12.86 3.24 6.00
CA LEU A 98 -11.66 2.79 5.29
C LEU A 98 -11.95 2.16 3.93
N LEU A 99 -12.72 1.06 3.88
CA LEU A 99 -13.02 0.38 2.61
C LEU A 99 -13.75 1.30 1.61
N PRO A 100 -14.82 2.04 2.00
CA PRO A 100 -15.43 3.03 1.13
C PRO A 100 -14.43 4.05 0.55
N ARG A 101 -13.50 4.56 1.39
CA ARG A 101 -12.48 5.54 0.96
C ARG A 101 -11.43 4.95 0.03
N LEU A 102 -11.02 3.70 0.25
CA LEU A 102 -10.06 3.02 -0.63
C LEU A 102 -10.67 2.69 -2.00
N ARG A 103 -11.98 2.42 -2.03
CA ARG A 103 -12.74 2.13 -3.27
C ARG A 103 -13.12 3.39 -4.04
N ASP A 104 -13.19 4.54 -3.39
CA ASP A 104 -13.53 5.81 -4.04
C ASP A 104 -12.33 6.35 -4.86
N PRO A 105 -12.39 6.34 -6.21
CA PRO A 105 -11.31 6.83 -7.05
C PRO A 105 -11.12 8.35 -7.00
N ALA A 106 -12.10 9.10 -6.46
CA ALA A 106 -11.95 10.52 -6.21
C ALA A 106 -11.17 10.81 -4.92
N PHE A 107 -11.17 9.88 -3.97
CA PHE A 107 -10.48 10.00 -2.69
C PHE A 107 -9.10 9.31 -2.69
N THR A 108 -9.04 8.06 -3.17
CA THR A 108 -7.82 7.24 -3.16
C THR A 108 -7.35 6.94 -4.57
N ARG A 109 -6.04 7.09 -4.80
CA ARG A 109 -5.39 6.65 -6.05
C ARG A 109 -4.29 5.66 -5.75
N VAL A 110 -4.47 4.42 -6.19
CA VAL A 110 -3.45 3.38 -6.05
C VAL A 110 -2.50 3.39 -7.24
N LEU A 111 -1.20 3.45 -6.98
CA LEU A 111 -0.15 3.37 -7.99
C LEU A 111 0.60 2.05 -7.85
N LEU A 112 0.63 1.25 -8.91
CA LEU A 112 1.42 0.02 -8.94
C LEU A 112 2.80 0.31 -9.53
N VAL A 113 3.84 0.10 -8.73
CA VAL A 113 5.23 0.34 -9.15
C VAL A 113 5.91 -1.01 -9.39
N THR A 114 6.58 -1.15 -10.53
CA THR A 114 7.28 -2.38 -10.90
C THR A 114 8.58 -2.09 -11.65
N LEU A 115 9.43 -3.10 -11.78
CA LEU A 115 10.59 -3.07 -12.68
C LEU A 115 10.22 -3.80 -13.99
N PRO A 116 10.84 -3.46 -15.14
CA PRO A 116 10.59 -4.14 -16.42
C PRO A 116 11.24 -5.54 -16.45
N GLU A 117 10.82 -6.41 -15.56
CA GLU A 117 11.34 -7.77 -15.34
C GLU A 117 10.18 -8.73 -15.06
N ALA A 118 10.38 -10.03 -15.29
CA ALA A 118 9.30 -11.03 -15.21
C ALA A 118 8.65 -11.09 -13.84
N THR A 119 9.45 -11.30 -12.80
CA THR A 119 8.92 -11.50 -11.44
C THR A 119 8.19 -10.25 -10.93
N PRO A 120 8.77 -9.03 -10.97
CA PRO A 120 8.09 -7.83 -10.49
C PRO A 120 6.80 -7.49 -11.26
N VAL A 121 6.76 -7.71 -12.58
CA VAL A 121 5.56 -7.42 -13.39
C VAL A 121 4.44 -8.40 -13.05
N HIS A 122 4.74 -9.68 -12.95
CA HIS A 122 3.75 -10.69 -12.61
C HIS A 122 3.25 -10.59 -11.17
N GLU A 123 4.12 -10.22 -10.22
CA GLU A 123 3.73 -9.93 -8.84
C GLU A 123 2.80 -8.71 -8.76
N ALA A 124 3.14 -7.61 -9.44
CA ALA A 124 2.26 -6.44 -9.53
C ALA A 124 0.93 -6.77 -10.23
N ALA A 125 0.93 -7.66 -11.23
CA ALA A 125 -0.28 -8.10 -11.92
C ALA A 125 -1.16 -8.96 -11.00
N GLN A 126 -0.55 -9.78 -10.14
CA GLN A 126 -1.26 -10.53 -9.11
C GLN A 126 -1.89 -9.57 -8.10
N LEU A 127 -1.13 -8.58 -7.60
CA LEU A 127 -1.65 -7.54 -6.71
C LEU A 127 -2.82 -6.77 -7.34
N GLN A 128 -2.75 -6.42 -8.64
CA GLN A 128 -3.88 -5.80 -9.34
C GLN A 128 -5.14 -6.69 -9.32
N ARG A 129 -5.00 -8.00 -9.57
CA ARG A 129 -6.13 -8.94 -9.49
C ARG A 129 -6.73 -8.97 -8.09
N ASP A 130 -5.88 -8.95 -7.09
CA ASP A 130 -6.31 -9.01 -5.71
C ASP A 130 -7.00 -7.71 -5.27
N LEU A 131 -6.50 -6.54 -5.68
CA LEU A 131 -7.18 -5.25 -5.53
C LEU A 131 -8.54 -5.24 -6.23
N ALA A 132 -8.63 -5.82 -7.43
CA ALA A 132 -9.89 -5.90 -8.16
C ALA A 132 -10.94 -6.76 -7.41
N ARG A 133 -10.53 -7.81 -6.68
CA ARG A 133 -11.44 -8.57 -5.80
C ARG A 133 -12.00 -7.72 -4.66
N ALA A 134 -11.22 -6.76 -4.18
CA ALA A 134 -11.64 -5.79 -3.16
C ALA A 134 -12.39 -4.57 -3.76
N GLU A 135 -12.73 -4.60 -5.05
CA GLU A 135 -13.35 -3.50 -5.81
C GLU A 135 -12.47 -2.22 -5.88
N ILE A 136 -11.15 -2.38 -5.80
CA ILE A 136 -10.18 -1.30 -5.92
C ILE A 136 -9.50 -1.39 -7.29
N THR A 137 -9.62 -0.33 -8.08
CA THR A 137 -8.97 -0.25 -9.40
C THR A 137 -7.72 0.63 -9.30
N PRO A 138 -6.53 0.13 -9.66
CA PRO A 138 -5.32 0.96 -9.73
C PRO A 138 -5.50 2.15 -10.66
N PHE A 139 -5.02 3.32 -10.23
CA PHE A 139 -5.08 4.55 -11.01
C PHE A 139 -4.08 4.55 -12.17
N ALA A 140 -2.87 4.05 -11.93
CA ALA A 140 -1.80 3.95 -12.92
C ALA A 140 -0.74 2.90 -12.53
N TRP A 141 0.04 2.49 -13.52
CA TRP A 141 1.28 1.72 -13.35
C TRP A 141 2.50 2.58 -13.60
N VAL A 142 3.56 2.32 -12.83
CA VAL A 142 4.87 2.93 -12.99
C VAL A 142 5.88 1.84 -13.26
N VAL A 143 6.45 1.82 -14.46
CA VAL A 143 7.58 0.96 -14.81
C VAL A 143 8.85 1.73 -14.51
N ASN A 144 9.44 1.43 -13.35
CA ASN A 144 10.60 2.13 -12.83
C ASN A 144 11.92 1.54 -13.34
N GLN A 145 12.99 2.34 -13.32
CA GLN A 145 14.34 1.95 -13.69
C GLN A 145 14.46 1.33 -15.10
N SER A 146 13.68 1.82 -16.06
CA SER A 146 13.72 1.31 -17.43
C SER A 146 14.95 1.81 -18.19
N LEU A 147 15.59 0.91 -18.94
CA LEU A 147 16.64 1.23 -19.90
C LEU A 147 16.09 1.55 -21.29
N VAL A 148 14.81 1.25 -21.59
CA VAL A 148 14.20 1.52 -22.91
C VAL A 148 14.39 2.96 -23.38
N PRO A 149 14.17 4.00 -22.55
CA PRO A 149 14.35 5.39 -22.95
C PRO A 149 15.82 5.82 -23.11
N LEU A 150 16.77 5.00 -22.66
CA LEU A 150 18.19 5.36 -22.60
C LEU A 150 18.97 4.86 -23.82
N ALA A 151 19.98 5.63 -24.22
CA ALA A 151 21.03 5.18 -25.13
C ALA A 151 22.10 4.43 -24.32
N VAL A 152 22.20 3.12 -24.53
CA VAL A 152 23.17 2.24 -23.86
C VAL A 152 24.12 1.62 -24.88
N THR A 153 25.41 1.57 -24.56
CA THR A 153 26.47 1.02 -25.44
C THR A 153 27.14 -0.21 -24.84
N ASP A 154 27.10 -0.38 -23.53
CA ASP A 154 27.65 -1.55 -22.86
C ASP A 154 26.91 -2.84 -23.30
N PRO A 155 27.62 -3.91 -23.71
CA PRO A 155 26.97 -5.13 -24.22
C PRO A 155 25.98 -5.79 -23.27
N VAL A 156 26.19 -5.70 -21.95
CA VAL A 156 25.27 -6.25 -20.94
C VAL A 156 24.02 -5.38 -20.86
N LEU A 157 24.19 -4.06 -20.80
CA LEU A 157 23.05 -3.12 -20.75
C LEU A 157 22.22 -3.15 -22.03
N VAL A 158 22.85 -3.30 -23.19
CA VAL A 158 22.15 -3.49 -24.48
C VAL A 158 21.26 -4.73 -24.44
N ARG A 159 21.77 -5.85 -23.92
CA ARG A 159 20.99 -7.09 -23.78
C ARG A 159 19.86 -6.96 -22.77
N ARG A 160 20.10 -6.31 -21.63
CA ARG A 160 19.07 -6.05 -20.61
C ARG A 160 17.95 -5.18 -21.18
N ARG A 161 18.29 -4.05 -21.82
CA ARG A 161 17.34 -3.16 -22.49
C ARG A 161 16.52 -3.88 -23.55
N ALA A 162 17.10 -4.80 -24.32
CA ALA A 162 16.38 -5.56 -25.33
C ALA A 162 15.33 -6.53 -24.75
N ALA A 163 15.42 -6.89 -23.48
CA ALA A 163 14.48 -7.78 -22.81
C ALA A 163 13.29 -7.05 -22.14
N GLU A 164 13.38 -5.73 -21.95
CA GLU A 164 12.34 -4.93 -21.29
C GLU A 164 11.04 -4.76 -22.11
N PRO A 165 11.05 -4.56 -23.45
CA PRO A 165 9.84 -4.22 -24.20
C PRO A 165 8.66 -5.16 -23.99
N ARG A 166 8.90 -6.47 -23.88
CA ARG A 166 7.82 -7.45 -23.60
C ARG A 166 7.05 -7.11 -22.33
N PHE A 167 7.74 -6.67 -21.28
CA PHE A 167 7.12 -6.35 -20.00
C PHE A 167 6.41 -5.01 -20.02
N HIS A 168 6.93 -4.03 -20.79
CA HIS A 168 6.17 -2.80 -21.03
C HIS A 168 4.86 -3.07 -21.77
N ASP A 169 4.86 -4.00 -22.73
CA ASP A 169 3.66 -4.39 -23.47
C ASP A 169 2.66 -5.12 -22.57
N GLU A 170 3.14 -6.03 -21.70
CA GLU A 170 2.30 -6.66 -20.67
C GLU A 170 1.65 -5.63 -19.74
N VAL A 171 2.42 -4.66 -19.23
CA VAL A 171 1.90 -3.58 -18.36
C VAL A 171 0.88 -2.70 -19.11
N ARG A 172 1.15 -2.36 -20.38
CA ARG A 172 0.20 -1.61 -21.23
C ARG A 172 -1.10 -2.36 -21.50
N ALA A 173 -1.06 -3.69 -21.52
CA ALA A 173 -2.28 -4.50 -21.64
C ALA A 173 -3.11 -4.54 -20.36
N LEU A 174 -2.50 -4.28 -19.19
CA LEU A 174 -3.15 -4.35 -17.87
C LEU A 174 -3.67 -3.00 -17.37
N ALA A 175 -3.21 -1.88 -17.93
CA ALA A 175 -3.46 -0.55 -17.40
C ALA A 175 -3.78 0.48 -18.48
N SER A 176 -4.71 1.39 -18.18
CA SER A 176 -5.02 2.54 -19.04
C SER A 176 -4.01 3.68 -18.91
N ARG A 177 -3.26 3.74 -17.81
CA ARG A 177 -2.23 4.74 -17.55
C ARG A 177 -0.93 4.05 -17.16
N VAL A 178 0.11 4.31 -17.94
CA VAL A 178 1.45 3.75 -17.72
C VAL A 178 2.48 4.86 -17.80
N VAL A 179 3.25 5.03 -16.73
CA VAL A 179 4.41 5.93 -16.67
C VAL A 179 5.67 5.09 -16.73
N VAL A 180 6.62 5.48 -17.57
CA VAL A 180 7.94 4.86 -17.64
C VAL A 180 8.96 5.80 -17.05
N VAL A 181 9.61 5.39 -15.96
CA VAL A 181 10.68 6.15 -15.32
C VAL A 181 12.02 5.55 -15.77
N PRO A 182 12.87 6.33 -16.45
CA PRO A 182 14.17 5.82 -16.87
C PRO A 182 15.06 5.51 -15.67
N TRP A 183 15.99 4.57 -15.84
CA TRP A 183 17.06 4.38 -14.88
C TRP A 183 17.87 5.66 -14.70
N VAL A 184 18.17 6.01 -13.45
CA VAL A 184 18.99 7.16 -13.06
C VAL A 184 20.11 6.69 -12.16
N ASP A 185 21.27 7.34 -12.24
CA ASP A 185 22.40 7.08 -11.35
C ASP A 185 22.10 7.65 -9.95
N ASP A 186 22.29 6.83 -8.92
CA ASP A 186 22.09 7.19 -7.52
C ASP A 186 23.04 8.30 -7.04
N ALA A 187 24.09 8.61 -7.81
CA ALA A 187 24.98 9.74 -7.54
C ALA A 187 24.27 11.11 -7.58
N THR A 188 23.09 11.21 -8.20
CA THR A 188 22.27 12.42 -8.16
C THR A 188 20.79 12.04 -8.18
N PRO A 189 20.19 11.71 -7.02
CA PRO A 189 18.79 11.35 -6.96
C PRO A 189 17.93 12.50 -7.50
N PRO A 190 16.87 12.22 -8.26
CA PRO A 190 16.01 13.26 -8.83
C PRO A 190 15.22 14.07 -7.80
N TRP A 191 15.29 13.73 -6.51
CA TRP A 191 14.73 14.52 -5.42
C TRP A 191 15.77 15.34 -4.65
N ALA A 192 17.06 15.23 -5.01
CA ALA A 192 18.15 15.94 -4.34
C ALA A 192 18.12 17.46 -4.58
N GLU A 193 17.53 17.90 -5.69
CA GLU A 193 17.36 19.31 -6.04
C GLU A 193 15.86 19.68 -6.04
N PRO A 194 15.40 20.62 -5.19
CA PRO A 194 14.02 21.09 -5.19
C PRO A 194 13.64 21.68 -6.56
N GLY A 195 12.75 20.99 -7.28
CA GLY A 195 12.29 21.41 -8.61
C GLY A 195 12.83 20.59 -9.78
N ASP A 196 13.60 19.52 -9.54
CA ASP A 196 13.99 18.59 -10.60
C ASP A 196 12.74 17.82 -11.12
N ARG A 197 12.28 18.25 -12.29
CA ARG A 197 11.08 17.71 -12.97
C ARG A 197 11.39 16.48 -13.82
N ARG A 198 12.57 15.86 -13.76
CA ARG A 198 12.88 14.68 -14.58
C ARG A 198 11.87 13.53 -14.39
N VAL A 199 11.39 13.34 -13.16
CA VAL A 199 10.34 12.34 -12.85
C VAL A 199 8.95 12.87 -13.23
N ALA A 200 8.68 14.16 -13.05
CA ALA A 200 7.40 14.78 -13.39
C ALA A 200 7.14 14.83 -14.92
N ALA A 201 8.18 15.06 -15.73
CA ALA A 201 8.11 15.11 -17.19
C ALA A 201 7.79 13.73 -17.81
N ALA A 202 8.20 12.64 -17.16
CA ALA A 202 7.82 11.28 -17.56
C ALA A 202 6.34 11.00 -17.29
N ALA A 203 5.76 11.61 -16.24
CA ALA A 203 4.35 11.47 -15.88
C ALA A 203 3.41 12.32 -16.77
N GLU A 204 3.84 13.49 -17.25
CA GLU A 204 3.05 14.33 -18.17
C GLU A 204 2.79 13.68 -19.53
N ALA A 205 3.62 12.72 -19.96
CA ALA A 205 3.41 11.96 -21.20
C ALA A 205 2.35 10.86 -21.08
N ALA A 206 1.85 10.58 -19.87
CA ALA A 206 0.90 9.49 -19.57
C ALA A 206 -0.51 9.98 -19.16
N ALA A 207 -0.75 11.30 -19.22
CA ALA A 207 -2.05 11.93 -18.95
C ALA A 207 -2.90 12.04 -20.21
#